data_AF-A0A9D9PRY4-F1
#
_entry.id   AF-A0A9D9PRY4-F1
#
_cell.length_a   1.000
_cell.length_b   1.000
_cell.length_c   1.000
_cell.angle_alpha   90.00
_cell.angle_beta   90.00
_cell.angle_gamma   90.00
#
_symmetry.space_group_name_H-M   'P 1'
#
loop_
_entity.id
_entity.type
_entity.pdbx_description
1 polymer ?
#
loop_
_entity_poly.entity_id
_entity_poly.type
_entity_poly.pdbx_seq_one_letter_code
_entity_poly.pdbx_strand_id
1 'polypeptide(L)'
;MLPEYEFCRKAFEENGLSLTAEVWEKLDIYADMLVETNKVMNLTAITEPEDVLVKHFIDSIAITRFAKFEDGMKVIDVGTGAGFPLLPVKIYKPGLKITLLDGLNKRIRFLTDVCDKIGVEAECIHERAELLAKKDEYREKYDIATARAVSAMPEL
;
A
#
# COMPACT_ATOMS: atom_id res chain seq x y z
N MET A 1 0.70 6.74 -15.81
CA MET A 1 2.18 6.88 -15.75
C MET A 1 2.96 5.60 -16.00
N LEU A 2 2.51 4.44 -15.54
CA LEU A 2 3.18 3.16 -15.69
C LEU A 2 3.42 2.80 -17.16
N PRO A 3 4.37 1.90 -17.44
CA PRO A 3 4.50 1.32 -18.77
C PRO A 3 3.18 0.69 -19.27
N GLU A 4 3.10 0.49 -20.58
CA GLU A 4 1.98 -0.20 -21.25
C GLU A 4 1.62 -1.52 -20.56
N TYR A 5 0.33 -1.85 -20.55
CA TYR A 5 -0.22 -3.02 -19.86
C TYR A 5 0.56 -4.32 -20.14
N GLU A 6 0.92 -4.58 -21.40
CA GLU A 6 1.66 -5.80 -21.78
C GLU A 6 3.07 -5.86 -21.20
N PHE A 7 3.74 -4.72 -21.00
CA PHE A 7 5.02 -4.68 -20.30
C PHE A 7 4.82 -5.00 -18.82
N CYS A 8 3.86 -4.34 -18.17
CA CYS A 8 3.57 -4.57 -16.75
C CYS A 8 3.15 -6.03 -16.50
N ARG A 9 2.33 -6.60 -17.38
CA ARG A 9 1.87 -7.99 -17.27
C ARG A 9 3.05 -8.96 -17.28
N LYS A 10 4.00 -8.80 -18.21
CA LYS A 10 5.22 -9.62 -18.26
C LYS A 10 6.06 -9.48 -16.99
N ALA A 11 6.25 -8.25 -16.49
CA ALA A 11 6.99 -8.02 -15.26
C ALA A 11 6.33 -8.70 -14.04
N PHE A 12 4.99 -8.71 -13.95
CA PHE A 12 4.26 -9.46 -12.93
C PHE A 12 4.47 -10.97 -13.08
N GLU A 13 4.36 -11.51 -14.29
CA GLU A 13 4.54 -12.94 -14.58
C GLU A 13 5.95 -13.44 -14.21
N GLU A 14 7.00 -12.66 -14.54
CA GLU A 14 8.39 -12.94 -14.15
C GLU A 14 8.60 -13.00 -12.63
N ASN A 15 7.75 -12.30 -11.87
CA ASN A 15 7.74 -12.29 -10.42
C ASN A 15 6.72 -13.29 -9.82
N GLY A 16 6.16 -14.17 -10.63
CA GLY A 16 5.21 -15.20 -10.19
C GLY A 16 3.86 -14.64 -9.74
N LEU A 17 3.45 -13.50 -10.30
CA LEU A 17 2.19 -12.82 -10.06
C LEU A 17 1.38 -12.75 -11.36
N SER A 18 0.06 -12.62 -11.24
CA SER A 18 -0.81 -12.30 -12.37
C SER A 18 -1.17 -10.82 -12.36
N LEU A 19 -1.42 -10.21 -13.51
CA LEU A 19 -1.94 -8.85 -13.60
C LEU A 19 -3.24 -8.85 -14.41
N THR A 20 -4.29 -8.27 -13.85
CA THR A 20 -5.53 -8.00 -14.58
C THR A 20 -5.55 -6.54 -15.05
N ALA A 21 -6.35 -6.24 -16.07
CA ALA A 21 -6.54 -4.87 -16.54
C ALA A 21 -7.04 -3.94 -15.42
N GLU A 22 -8.00 -4.39 -14.61
CA GLU A 22 -8.53 -3.61 -13.48
C GLU A 22 -7.46 -3.28 -12.43
N VAL A 23 -6.62 -4.26 -12.07
CA VAL A 23 -5.51 -4.03 -11.13
C VAL A 23 -4.51 -3.06 -11.74
N TRP A 24 -4.15 -3.22 -13.02
CA TRP A 24 -3.23 -2.32 -13.71
C TRP A 24 -3.75 -0.88 -13.75
N GLU A 25 -5.02 -0.66 -14.12
CA GLU A 25 -5.64 0.67 -14.18
C GLU A 25 -5.57 1.38 -12.82
N LYS A 26 -5.89 0.66 -11.73
CA LYS A 26 -5.80 1.22 -10.37
C LYS A 26 -4.36 1.53 -9.97
N LEU A 27 -3.41 0.66 -10.30
CA LEU A 27 -1.99 0.90 -10.04
C LEU A 27 -1.45 2.07 -10.86
N ASP A 28 -1.91 2.24 -12.11
CA ASP A 28 -1.48 3.33 -12.98
C ASP A 28 -1.91 4.70 -12.45
N ILE A 29 -3.19 4.81 -12.08
CA ILE A 29 -3.75 6.01 -11.43
C ILE A 29 -3.00 6.32 -10.13
N TYR A 30 -2.74 5.30 -9.31
CA TYR A 30 -1.99 5.47 -8.08
C TYR A 30 -0.55 5.94 -8.35
N ALA A 31 0.12 5.41 -9.38
CA ALA A 31 1.46 5.83 -9.78
C ALA A 31 1.50 7.29 -10.24
N ASP A 32 0.51 7.72 -11.03
CA ASP A 32 0.34 9.11 -11.45
C ASP A 32 0.23 10.04 -10.23
N MET A 33 -0.69 9.72 -9.31
CA MET A 33 -0.91 10.50 -8.10
C MET A 33 0.32 10.53 -7.18
N LEU A 34 1.02 9.40 -7.06
CA LEU A 34 2.24 9.29 -6.28
C LEU A 34 3.30 10.26 -6.81
N VAL A 35 3.61 10.21 -8.11
CA VAL A 35 4.66 11.06 -8.71
C VAL A 35 4.28 12.53 -8.66
N GLU A 36 3.02 12.87 -8.96
CA GLU A 36 2.57 14.25 -8.92
C GLU A 36 2.67 14.84 -7.52
N THR A 37 2.16 14.10 -6.52
CA THR A 37 2.19 14.54 -5.12
C THR A 37 3.62 14.55 -4.57
N ASN A 38 4.48 13.65 -5.05
CA ASN A 38 5.87 13.57 -4.62
C ASN A 38 6.65 14.87 -4.87
N LYS A 39 6.29 15.64 -5.91
CA LYS A 39 6.92 16.94 -6.24
C LYS A 39 6.93 17.94 -5.09
N VAL A 40 5.98 17.83 -4.16
CA VAL A 40 5.84 18.75 -3.01
C VAL A 40 5.88 18.04 -1.66
N MET A 41 5.77 16.71 -1.61
CA MET A 41 5.63 15.96 -0.35
C MET A 41 6.80 15.06 0.04
N ASN A 42 7.70 14.72 -0.89
CA ASN A 42 8.78 13.74 -0.67
C ASN A 42 8.24 12.39 -0.13
N LEU A 43 7.26 11.82 -0.84
CA LEU A 43 6.66 10.51 -0.57
C LEU A 43 7.62 9.36 -0.86
N THR A 44 8.44 9.48 -1.91
CA THR A 44 9.41 8.46 -2.33
C THR A 44 10.59 9.09 -3.09
N ALA A 45 11.75 8.44 -3.04
CA ALA A 45 12.88 8.77 -3.90
C ALA A 45 12.77 8.14 -5.30
N ILE A 46 11.80 7.25 -5.52
CA ILE A 46 11.62 6.49 -6.75
C ILE A 46 10.45 7.09 -7.53
N THR A 47 10.75 7.68 -8.69
CA THR A 47 9.74 8.33 -9.55
C THR A 47 9.69 7.79 -10.97
N GLU A 48 10.71 7.04 -11.39
CA GLU A 48 10.74 6.46 -12.75
C GLU A 48 9.68 5.36 -12.89
N PRO A 49 8.89 5.33 -13.98
CA PRO A 49 7.73 4.44 -14.10
C PRO A 49 8.04 2.95 -13.89
N GLU A 50 9.11 2.44 -14.51
CA GLU A 50 9.53 1.05 -14.37
C GLU A 50 10.01 0.73 -12.95
N ASP A 51 10.70 1.67 -12.32
CA ASP A 51 11.15 1.49 -10.94
C ASP A 51 9.98 1.54 -9.95
N VAL A 52 8.98 2.39 -10.16
CA VAL A 52 7.75 2.39 -9.35
C VAL A 52 7.01 1.06 -9.52
N LEU A 53 6.88 0.56 -10.75
CA LEU A 53 6.29 -0.75 -11.00
C LEU A 53 6.99 -1.86 -10.21
N VAL A 54 8.32 -1.96 -10.32
CA VAL A 54 9.06 -3.09 -9.74
C VAL A 54 9.30 -2.91 -8.24
N LYS A 55 9.87 -1.78 -7.81
CA LYS A 55 10.35 -1.54 -6.45
C LYS A 55 9.25 -1.10 -5.48
N HIS A 56 8.09 -0.70 -6.00
CA HIS A 56 6.94 -0.36 -5.16
C HIS A 56 5.81 -1.34 -5.33
N PHE A 57 5.25 -1.50 -6.52
CA PHE A 57 4.04 -2.33 -6.68
C PHE A 57 4.32 -3.82 -6.63
N ILE A 58 5.20 -4.33 -7.49
CA ILE A 58 5.53 -5.76 -7.54
C ILE A 58 6.15 -6.21 -6.21
N ASP A 59 7.13 -5.47 -5.69
CA ASP A 59 7.74 -5.74 -4.37
C ASP A 59 6.69 -5.85 -3.25
N SER A 60 5.74 -4.93 -3.20
CA SER A 60 4.67 -4.95 -2.20
C SER A 60 3.73 -6.14 -2.37
N ILE A 61 3.31 -6.42 -3.61
CA ILE A 61 2.35 -7.51 -3.91
C ILE A 61 3.00 -8.88 -3.74
N ALA A 62 4.31 -9.00 -3.93
CA ALA A 62 5.05 -10.26 -3.82
C ALA A 62 4.89 -10.91 -2.43
N ILE A 63 4.60 -10.15 -1.37
CA ILE A 63 4.34 -10.71 -0.03
C ILE A 63 3.15 -11.68 -0.02
N THR A 64 2.19 -11.53 -0.94
CA THR A 64 1.03 -12.43 -1.08
C THR A 64 1.41 -13.83 -1.56
N ARG A 65 2.65 -14.03 -2.03
CA ARG A 65 3.19 -15.34 -2.38
C ARG A 65 3.72 -16.10 -1.15
N PHE A 66 4.01 -15.39 -0.06
CA PHE A 66 4.65 -15.95 1.13
C PHE A 66 3.72 -15.98 2.35
N ALA A 67 2.69 -15.14 2.37
CA ALA A 67 1.68 -15.12 3.42
C ALA A 67 0.27 -15.27 2.81
N LYS A 68 -0.63 -15.89 3.57
CA LYS A 68 -2.03 -16.05 3.17
C LYS A 68 -2.80 -14.77 3.48
N PHE A 69 -3.30 -14.15 2.43
CA PHE A 69 -4.24 -13.02 2.49
C PHE A 69 -5.59 -13.53 2.00
N GLU A 70 -6.48 -13.86 2.94
CA GLU A 70 -7.82 -14.39 2.68
C GLU A 70 -8.86 -13.28 2.81
N ASP A 71 -9.96 -13.41 2.06
CA ASP A 71 -11.03 -12.42 2.08
C ASP A 71 -11.61 -12.26 3.49
N GLY A 72 -11.88 -11.01 3.87
CA GLY A 72 -12.41 -10.66 5.18
C GLY A 72 -11.36 -10.45 6.28
N MET A 73 -10.10 -10.84 6.07
CA MET A 73 -9.00 -10.59 7.01
C MET A 73 -8.80 -9.10 7.26
N LYS A 74 -8.54 -8.74 8.51
CA LYS A 74 -8.17 -7.40 8.96
C LYS A 74 -6.65 -7.26 8.94
N VAL A 75 -6.15 -6.33 8.15
CA VAL A 75 -4.71 -6.11 7.98
C VAL A 75 -4.37 -4.66 8.26
N ILE A 76 -3.35 -4.41 9.08
CA ILE A 76 -2.86 -3.05 9.35
C ILE A 76 -1.47 -2.86 8.75
N ASP A 77 -1.22 -1.68 8.19
CA ASP A 77 0.12 -1.24 7.76
C ASP A 77 0.64 -0.14 8.66
N VAL A 78 1.68 -0.44 9.43
CA VAL A 78 2.24 0.45 10.46
C VAL A 78 3.38 1.27 9.89
N GLY A 79 3.19 2.60 9.84
CA GLY A 79 4.13 3.48 9.16
C GLY A 79 4.02 3.34 7.64
N THR A 80 2.78 3.25 7.14
CA THR A 80 2.47 2.93 5.73
C THR A 80 3.11 3.90 4.72
N GLY A 81 3.49 5.10 5.13
CA GLY A 81 4.20 6.04 4.29
C GLY A 81 3.33 6.48 3.11
N ALA A 82 3.77 6.12 1.90
CA ALA A 82 3.01 6.35 0.68
C ALA A 82 2.00 5.25 0.37
N GLY A 83 1.76 4.29 1.27
CA GLY A 83 0.77 3.20 1.12
C GLY A 83 1.38 1.80 0.97
N PHE A 84 2.68 1.65 1.27
CA PHE A 84 3.41 0.44 0.95
C PHE A 84 3.79 -0.37 2.20
N PRO A 85 3.50 -1.69 2.24
CA PRO A 85 3.09 -2.52 1.10
C PRO A 85 1.58 -2.70 0.94
N LEU A 86 0.76 -2.22 1.88
CA LEU A 86 -0.60 -2.76 2.02
C LEU A 86 -1.60 -2.25 0.98
N LEU A 87 -1.49 -1.01 0.49
CA LEU A 87 -2.43 -0.51 -0.51
C LEU A 87 -2.31 -1.26 -1.85
N PRO A 88 -1.10 -1.52 -2.41
CA PRO A 88 -0.96 -2.42 -3.56
C PRO A 88 -1.51 -3.81 -3.31
N VAL A 89 -1.29 -4.36 -2.10
CA VAL A 89 -1.82 -5.67 -1.72
C VAL A 89 -3.36 -5.66 -1.72
N LYS A 90 -4.00 -4.60 -1.20
CA LYS A 90 -5.46 -4.44 -1.25
C LYS A 90 -5.99 -4.32 -2.68
N ILE A 91 -5.30 -3.61 -3.56
CA ILE A 91 -5.67 -3.54 -4.98
C ILE A 91 -5.63 -4.96 -5.60
N TYR A 92 -4.61 -5.74 -5.26
CA TYR A 92 -4.45 -7.12 -5.74
C TYR A 92 -5.37 -8.15 -5.05
N LYS A 93 -5.76 -7.89 -3.79
CA LYS A 93 -6.60 -8.72 -2.93
C LYS A 93 -7.76 -7.88 -2.39
N PRO A 94 -8.80 -7.63 -3.22
CA PRO A 94 -9.85 -6.66 -2.89
C PRO A 94 -10.70 -7.07 -1.68
N GLY A 95 -10.74 -8.35 -1.28
CA GLY A 95 -11.51 -8.81 -0.13
C GLY A 95 -10.92 -8.46 1.24
N LEU A 96 -9.71 -7.89 1.32
CA LEU A 96 -9.08 -7.52 2.59
C LEU A 96 -9.73 -6.29 3.22
N LYS A 97 -9.81 -6.25 4.55
CA LYS A 97 -10.18 -5.05 5.32
C LYS A 97 -8.90 -4.40 5.81
N ILE A 98 -8.49 -3.30 5.19
CA ILE A 98 -7.18 -2.70 5.46
C ILE A 98 -7.26 -1.43 6.29
N THR A 99 -6.28 -1.27 7.17
CA THR A 99 -6.03 -0.04 7.93
C THR A 99 -4.63 0.47 7.60
N LEU A 100 -4.54 1.74 7.18
CA LEU A 100 -3.31 2.42 6.77
C LEU A 100 -2.94 3.44 7.84
N LEU A 101 -1.87 3.18 8.60
CA LEU A 101 -1.46 3.99 9.75
C LEU A 101 -0.15 4.74 9.48
N ASP A 102 -0.14 6.07 9.66
CA ASP A 102 1.07 6.88 9.61
C ASP A 102 0.97 8.06 10.59
N GLY A 103 2.11 8.45 11.18
CA GLY A 103 2.20 9.57 12.10
C GLY A 103 2.17 10.96 11.44
N LEU A 104 2.17 11.03 10.10
CA LEU A 104 2.11 12.28 9.35
C LEU A 104 0.78 12.43 8.61
N ASN A 105 -0.06 13.37 9.08
CA ASN A 105 -1.38 13.64 8.52
C ASN A 105 -1.38 13.87 6.99
N LYS A 106 -0.34 14.52 6.46
CA LYS A 106 -0.23 14.76 5.01
C LYS A 106 -0.22 13.46 4.19
N ARG A 107 0.44 12.40 4.70
CA ARG A 107 0.52 11.10 4.03
C ARG A 107 -0.83 10.37 4.10
N ILE A 108 -1.50 10.46 5.25
CA ILE A 108 -2.86 9.94 5.43
C ILE A 108 -3.84 10.60 4.46
N ARG A 109 -3.79 11.93 4.30
CA ARG A 109 -4.61 12.63 3.30
C ARG A 109 -4.33 12.16 1.87
N PHE A 110 -3.05 12.06 1.50
CA PHE A 110 -2.66 11.50 0.20
C PHE A 110 -3.25 10.09 -0.01
N LEU A 111 -3.21 9.23 1.00
CA LEU A 111 -3.76 7.87 0.91
C LEU A 111 -5.28 7.86 0.81
N THR A 112 -5.97 8.72 1.55
CA THR A 112 -7.42 8.91 1.41
C THR A 112 -7.76 9.34 -0.02
N ASP A 113 -7.06 10.34 -0.56
CA ASP A 113 -7.29 10.84 -1.92
C ASP A 113 -7.06 9.74 -2.97
N VAL A 114 -6.00 8.93 -2.81
CA VAL A 114 -5.73 7.78 -3.69
C VAL A 114 -6.86 6.76 -3.59
N CYS A 115 -7.24 6.35 -2.39
CA CYS A 115 -8.29 5.35 -2.14
C CYS A 115 -9.62 5.78 -2.78
N ASP A 116 -10.02 7.03 -2.58
CA ASP A 116 -11.22 7.62 -3.17
C ASP A 116 -11.14 7.61 -4.70
N LYS A 117 -9.98 7.95 -5.26
CA LYS A 117 -9.77 8.01 -6.71
C LYS A 117 -9.85 6.65 -7.39
N ILE A 118 -9.30 5.60 -6.77
CA ILE A 118 -9.28 4.24 -7.33
C ILE A 118 -10.44 3.36 -6.86
N GLY A 119 -11.35 3.90 -6.04
CA GLY A 119 -12.51 3.19 -5.52
C GLY A 119 -12.15 2.03 -4.58
N VAL A 120 -11.14 2.22 -3.73
CA VAL A 120 -10.70 1.23 -2.76
C VAL A 120 -11.08 1.68 -1.35
N GLU A 121 -11.81 0.83 -0.62
CA GLU A 121 -12.11 1.08 0.79
C GLU A 121 -10.91 0.74 1.67
N ALA A 122 -10.48 1.72 2.48
CA ALA A 122 -9.43 1.59 3.47
C ALA A 122 -9.69 2.52 4.67
N GLU A 123 -9.36 2.07 5.87
CA GLU A 123 -9.35 2.94 7.04
C GLU A 123 -8.00 3.66 7.15
N CYS A 124 -7.96 4.98 6.94
CA CYS A 124 -6.72 5.76 6.99
C CYS A 124 -6.61 6.50 8.33
N ILE A 125 -5.61 6.17 9.14
CA ILE A 125 -5.47 6.67 10.52
C ILE A 125 -4.21 7.52 10.66
N HIS A 126 -4.40 8.76 11.09
CA HIS A 126 -3.32 9.64 11.53
C HIS A 126 -3.09 9.51 13.04
N GLU A 127 -2.13 8.68 13.43
CA GLU A 127 -1.75 8.43 14.83
C GLU A 127 -0.34 7.81 14.89
N ARG A 128 0.32 7.89 16.05
CA ARG A 128 1.54 7.09 16.27
C ARG A 128 1.19 5.65 16.65
N ALA A 129 1.99 4.69 16.18
CA ALA A 129 1.76 3.25 16.43
C ALA A 129 1.61 2.92 17.92
N GLU A 130 2.46 3.49 18.77
CA GLU A 130 2.49 3.23 20.22
C GLU A 130 1.26 3.82 20.95
N LEU A 131 0.58 4.79 20.34
CA LEU A 131 -0.65 5.37 20.86
C LEU A 131 -1.88 4.61 20.35
N LEU A 132 -1.88 4.19 19.08
CA LEU A 132 -2.94 3.35 18.53
C LEU A 132 -3.00 2.00 19.26
N ALA A 133 -1.85 1.39 19.56
CA ALA A 133 -1.75 0.10 20.25
C ALA A 133 -2.28 0.10 21.70
N LYS A 134 -2.58 1.28 22.27
CA LYS A 134 -3.19 1.45 23.60
C LYS A 134 -4.71 1.61 23.56
N LYS A 135 -5.31 1.74 22.36
CA LYS A 135 -6.75 1.87 22.19
C LYS A 135 -7.36 0.49 22.03
N ASP A 136 -8.29 0.11 22.90
CA ASP A 136 -8.93 -1.22 22.91
C ASP A 136 -9.61 -1.58 21.57
N GLU A 137 -10.04 -0.58 20.81
CA GLU A 137 -10.64 -0.73 19.48
C GLU A 137 -9.66 -1.26 18.42
N TYR A 138 -8.35 -1.08 18.63
CA TYR A 138 -7.30 -1.44 17.66
C TYR A 138 -6.32 -2.49 18.19
N ARG A 139 -6.12 -2.56 19.50
CA ARG A 139 -5.19 -3.51 20.13
C ARG A 139 -5.62 -4.95 19.88
N GLU A 140 -4.71 -5.75 19.32
CA GLU A 140 -4.93 -7.19 19.04
C GLU A 140 -6.21 -7.46 18.21
N LYS A 141 -6.58 -6.53 17.32
CA LYS A 141 -7.77 -6.64 16.45
C LYS A 141 -7.48 -6.99 14.98
N TYR A 142 -6.22 -7.23 14.65
CA TYR A 142 -5.75 -7.49 13.29
C TYR A 142 -5.22 -8.91 13.15
N ASP A 143 -5.49 -9.53 12.01
CA ASP A 143 -4.98 -10.86 11.67
C ASP A 143 -3.51 -10.78 11.20
N ILE A 144 -3.16 -9.69 10.51
CA ILE A 144 -1.82 -9.43 9.98
C ILE A 144 -1.44 -7.96 10.23
N ALA A 145 -0.20 -7.74 10.64
CA ALA A 145 0.43 -6.41 10.63
C ALA A 145 1.59 -6.41 9.63
N THR A 146 1.62 -5.42 8.73
CA THR A 146 2.72 -5.17 7.81
C THR A 146 3.47 -3.91 8.23
N ALA A 147 4.76 -3.86 7.88
CA ALA A 147 5.57 -2.66 7.97
C ALA A 147 6.71 -2.76 6.97
N ARG A 148 7.00 -1.67 6.25
CA ARG A 148 8.15 -1.58 5.33
C ARG A 148 8.89 -0.27 5.58
N ALA A 149 10.20 -0.35 5.78
CA ALA A 149 11.07 0.80 6.01
C ALA A 149 10.61 1.73 7.17
N VAL A 150 10.05 1.15 8.22
CA VAL A 150 9.69 1.88 9.45
C VAL A 150 10.94 2.13 10.31
N SER A 151 10.99 3.28 11.00
CA SER A 151 12.00 3.50 12.03
C SER A 151 11.91 2.42 13.12
N ALA A 152 13.02 2.10 13.78
CA ALA A 152 13.02 1.16 14.90
C ALA A 152 11.91 1.51 15.89
N MET A 153 10.99 0.56 16.13
CA MET A 153 9.92 0.71 17.11
C MET A 153 10.47 0.34 18.50
N PRO A 154 10.22 1.14 19.54
CA PRO A 154 10.35 0.66 20.92
C PRO A 154 9.43 -0.54 21.15
N GLU A 155 9.77 -1.44 22.09
CA GLU A 155 8.93 -2.60 22.44
C GLU A 155 7.46 -2.15 22.66
N LEU A 156 6.54 -2.73 21.85
CA LEU A 156 5.09 -2.44 21.81
C LEU A 156 4.30 -3.17 22.90
#